data_AF-A0A7L5YNF5-F1
#
_entry.id   AF-A0A7L5YNF5-F1
#
_cell.length_a   1.000
_cell.length_b   1.000
_cell.length_c   1.000
_cell.angle_alpha   90.00
_cell.angle_beta   90.00
_cell.angle_gamma   90.00
#
_symmetry.space_group_name_H-M   'P 1'
#
loop_
_entity.id
_entity.type
_entity.pdbx_description
1 polymer ?
#
loop_
_entity_poly.entity_id
_entity_poly.type
_entity_poly.pdbx_seq_one_letter_code
_entity_poly.pdbx_strand_id
1 'polypeptide(L)'
;MGAPFSRHDLEQALTSESVDVTVYKLLLGRLYMKPHKNATLDAVETSLVDGMPKAQFGLLEQTRALMLWRHYSRHDDNPDLDMAPAWAAAIEQIVANLNGHHLSTDRAAQMYEVAEAAVEERRMTLVTALAIRDQDERYTVFDTTPAISDQ
;
A
#
# COMPACT_ATOMS: atom_id res chain seq x y z
N MET A 1 7.96 26.37 -5.81
CA MET A 1 9.01 25.58 -6.48
C MET A 1 8.33 24.57 -7.38
N GLY A 2 8.55 24.62 -8.70
CA GLY A 2 7.97 23.65 -9.63
C GLY A 2 8.59 22.27 -9.42
N ALA A 3 7.78 21.21 -9.49
CA ALA A 3 8.30 19.84 -9.42
C ALA A 3 9.38 19.67 -10.53
N PRO A 4 10.58 19.17 -10.21
CA PRO A 4 11.72 19.19 -11.13
C PRO A 4 11.53 18.34 -12.39
N PHE A 5 10.47 17.52 -12.47
CA PHE A 5 10.14 16.71 -13.65
C PHE A 5 8.61 16.60 -13.79
N SER A 6 8.09 16.81 -15.01
CA SER A 6 6.69 16.49 -15.29
C SER A 6 6.52 14.98 -15.49
N ARG A 7 5.30 14.46 -15.28
CA ARG A 7 4.98 13.05 -15.56
C ARG A 7 5.35 12.65 -16.99
N HIS A 8 5.14 13.56 -17.95
CA HIS A 8 5.48 13.33 -19.35
C HIS A 8 7.00 13.15 -19.55
N ASP A 9 7.82 13.97 -18.88
CA ASP A 9 9.28 13.88 -18.97
C ASP A 9 9.79 12.55 -18.39
N LEU A 10 9.22 12.10 -17.28
CA LEU A 10 9.55 10.81 -16.65
C LEU A 10 9.15 9.63 -17.54
N GLU A 11 8.00 9.71 -18.22
CA GLU A 11 7.53 8.67 -19.14
C GLU A 11 8.39 8.59 -20.41
N GLN A 12 8.86 9.72 -20.94
CA GLN A 12 9.84 9.74 -22.05
C GLN A 12 11.21 9.21 -21.62
N ALA A 13 11.65 9.50 -20.39
CA ALA A 13 12.93 8.99 -19.90
C ALA A 13 12.95 7.46 -19.75
N LEU A 14 11.79 6.83 -19.49
CA LEU A 14 11.66 5.37 -19.43
C LEU A 14 11.82 4.66 -20.78
N THR A 15 11.58 5.35 -21.90
CA THR A 15 11.69 4.76 -23.25
C THR A 15 13.07 4.95 -23.88
N SER A 16 13.88 5.87 -23.36
CA SER A 16 15.26 6.05 -23.78
C SER A 16 16.16 5.00 -23.11
N GLU A 17 16.90 4.21 -23.88
CA GLU A 17 17.78 3.12 -23.41
C GLU A 17 19.00 3.57 -22.57
N SER A 18 19.06 4.84 -22.13
CA SER A 18 20.28 5.46 -21.60
C SER A 18 20.31 5.74 -20.09
N VAL A 19 19.27 5.40 -19.32
CA VAL A 19 19.18 5.80 -17.90
C VAL A 19 18.82 4.64 -16.97
N ASP A 20 19.23 4.75 -15.70
CA ASP A 20 18.73 3.94 -14.59
C ASP A 20 17.21 4.13 -14.44
N VAL A 21 16.46 3.27 -15.12
CA VAL A 21 14.99 3.25 -15.16
C VAL A 21 14.36 3.02 -13.78
N THR A 22 15.14 2.62 -12.77
CA THR A 22 14.66 2.34 -11.42
C THR A 22 14.15 3.59 -10.75
N VAL A 23 14.91 4.69 -10.83
CA VAL A 23 14.52 5.98 -10.23
C VAL A 23 13.24 6.50 -10.87
N TYR A 24 13.12 6.40 -12.19
CA TYR A 24 11.90 6.83 -12.90
C TYR A 24 10.69 5.95 -12.59
N LYS A 25 10.87 4.63 -12.49
CA LYS A 25 9.80 3.73 -12.03
C LYS A 25 9.35 4.08 -10.62
N LEU A 26 10.28 4.39 -9.72
CA LEU A 26 9.96 4.82 -8.36
C LEU A 26 9.14 6.11 -8.37
N LEU A 27 9.60 7.15 -9.07
CA LEU A 27 8.91 8.45 -9.15
C LEU A 27 7.53 8.36 -9.81
N LEU A 28 7.33 7.41 -10.73
CA LEU A 28 6.05 7.18 -11.40
C LEU A 28 5.12 6.21 -10.66
N GLY A 29 5.52 5.69 -9.49
CA GLY A 29 4.74 4.66 -8.77
C GLY A 29 4.67 3.31 -9.49
N ARG A 30 5.56 3.05 -10.45
CA ARG A 30 5.62 1.83 -11.27
C ARG A 30 6.76 0.89 -10.87
N LEU A 31 7.44 1.18 -9.77
CA LEU A 31 8.33 0.24 -9.12
C LEU A 31 7.49 -0.60 -8.17
N TYR A 32 7.63 -1.91 -8.24
CA TYR A 32 6.86 -2.85 -7.41
C TYR A 32 7.81 -3.74 -6.62
N MET A 33 7.35 -4.22 -5.46
CA MET A 33 8.16 -5.12 -4.65
C MET A 33 8.38 -6.44 -5.38
N LYS A 34 9.61 -6.95 -5.29
CA LYS A 34 9.96 -8.31 -5.68
C LYS A 34 10.67 -8.95 -4.50
N PRO A 35 10.00 -9.87 -3.76
CA PRO A 35 10.62 -10.53 -2.63
C PRO A 35 11.92 -11.20 -3.05
N HIS A 36 12.94 -11.10 -2.21
CA HIS A 36 14.14 -11.91 -2.40
C HIS A 36 13.76 -13.40 -2.26
N LYS A 37 14.46 -14.30 -2.96
CA LYS A 37 14.16 -15.74 -2.95
C LYS A 37 14.13 -16.39 -1.55
N ASN A 38 14.76 -15.74 -0.57
CA ASN A 38 14.87 -16.20 0.81
C ASN A 38 14.06 -15.31 1.78
N ALA A 39 13.20 -14.42 1.29
CA ALA A 39 12.34 -13.63 2.15
C ALA A 39 11.24 -14.53 2.72
N THR A 40 11.12 -14.57 4.04
CA THR A 40 10.01 -15.22 4.72
C THR A 40 8.86 -14.24 4.77
N LEU A 41 7.87 -14.43 3.90
CA LEU A 41 6.60 -13.72 3.94
C LEU A 41 5.52 -14.65 4.48
N ASP A 42 4.67 -14.16 5.38
CA ASP A 42 3.48 -14.91 5.75
C ASP A 42 2.40 -14.86 4.65
N ALA A 43 1.27 -15.54 4.89
CA ALA A 43 0.19 -15.65 3.90
C ALA A 43 -0.45 -14.29 3.55
N VAL A 44 -0.53 -13.36 4.51
CA VAL A 44 -1.09 -12.02 4.29
C VAL A 44 -0.10 -11.16 3.53
N GLU A 45 1.17 -11.17 3.94
CA GLU A 45 2.24 -10.44 3.26
C GLU A 45 2.39 -10.89 1.80
N THR A 46 2.32 -12.20 1.55
CA THR A 46 2.33 -12.78 0.20
C THR A 46 1.14 -12.29 -0.62
N SER A 47 -0.06 -12.33 -0.03
CA SER A 47 -1.28 -11.84 -0.69
C SER A 47 -1.19 -10.36 -1.07
N LEU A 48 -0.61 -9.51 -0.20
CA LEU A 48 -0.38 -8.10 -0.48
C LEU A 48 0.63 -7.88 -1.62
N VAL A 49 1.77 -8.58 -1.57
CA VAL A 49 2.82 -8.46 -2.60
C VAL A 49 2.31 -8.86 -3.98
N ASP A 50 1.43 -9.86 -4.06
CA ASP A 50 0.88 -10.33 -5.33
C ASP A 50 -0.35 -9.51 -5.78
N GLY A 51 -1.15 -9.00 -4.84
CA GLY A 51 -2.40 -8.28 -5.10
C GLY A 51 -2.17 -6.82 -5.48
N MET A 52 -1.44 -6.08 -4.66
CA MET A 52 -1.29 -4.62 -4.78
C MET A 52 -0.71 -4.15 -6.14
N PRO A 53 0.28 -4.83 -6.77
CA PRO A 53 0.75 -4.43 -8.10
C PRO A 53 -0.33 -4.52 -9.19
N LYS A 54 -1.29 -5.44 -9.07
CA LYS A 54 -2.42 -5.58 -10.02
C LYS A 54 -3.37 -4.37 -9.93
N ALA A 55 -3.42 -3.74 -8.76
CA ALA A 55 -4.15 -2.51 -8.48
C ALA A 55 -3.39 -1.23 -8.84
N GLN A 56 -2.17 -1.35 -9.37
CA GLN A 56 -1.24 -0.24 -9.63
C GLN A 56 -0.73 0.48 -8.38
N PHE A 57 -0.73 -0.16 -7.21
CA PHE A 57 -0.04 0.38 -6.03
C PHE A 57 1.46 0.15 -6.14
N GLY A 58 2.23 1.24 -6.00
CA GLY A 58 3.68 1.23 -6.10
C GLY A 58 4.39 0.66 -4.87
N LEU A 59 5.72 0.67 -4.92
CA LEU A 59 6.59 0.13 -3.88
C LEU A 59 6.38 0.80 -2.52
N LEU A 60 6.11 2.11 -2.50
CA LEU A 60 5.93 2.85 -1.25
C LEU A 60 4.63 2.42 -0.56
N GLU A 61 3.53 2.35 -1.30
CA GLU A 61 2.23 1.89 -0.80
C GLU A 61 2.30 0.42 -0.35
N GLN A 62 2.97 -0.44 -1.11
CA GLN A 62 3.23 -1.84 -0.71
C GLN A 62 4.01 -1.92 0.61
N THR A 63 5.01 -1.05 0.79
CA THR A 63 5.78 -1.01 2.03
C THR A 63 4.90 -0.56 3.20
N ARG A 64 4.01 0.41 3.01
CA ARG A 64 3.05 0.84 4.04
C ARG A 64 2.06 -0.26 4.42
N ALA A 65 1.56 -1.01 3.44
CA ALA A 65 0.68 -2.15 3.69
C ALA A 65 1.36 -3.24 4.54
N LEU A 66 2.60 -3.62 4.18
CA LEU A 66 3.36 -4.60 4.97
C LEU A 66 3.68 -4.09 6.38
N MET A 67 4.01 -2.80 6.52
CA MET A 67 4.22 -2.20 7.84
C MET A 67 2.96 -2.26 8.71
N LEU A 68 1.80 -1.94 8.15
CA LEU A 68 0.51 -2.01 8.83
C LEU A 68 0.24 -3.44 9.33
N TRP A 69 0.38 -4.43 8.45
CA TRP A 69 0.23 -5.83 8.83
C TRP A 69 1.16 -6.26 9.96
N ARG A 70 2.46 -5.90 9.85
CA ARG A 70 3.47 -6.22 10.88
C ARG A 70 3.23 -5.52 12.21
N HIS A 71 2.60 -4.35 12.20
CA HIS A 71 2.20 -3.69 13.42
C HIS A 71 1.03 -4.43 14.09
N TYR A 72 0.05 -4.87 13.31
CA TYR A 72 -1.08 -5.64 13.82
C TYR A 72 -0.66 -7.02 14.35
N SER A 73 0.11 -7.79 13.57
CA SER A 73 0.57 -9.14 13.97
C SER A 73 1.52 -9.17 15.17
N ARG A 74 2.08 -8.02 15.57
CA ARG A 74 2.80 -7.88 16.85
C ARG A 74 1.90 -7.47 18.01
N HIS A 75 0.72 -6.96 17.71
CA HIS A 75 -0.29 -6.56 18.68
C HIS A 75 -1.20 -7.73 19.05
N ASP A 76 -1.48 -8.61 18.09
CA ASP A 76 -2.28 -9.82 18.25
C ASP A 76 -1.39 -11.07 18.12
N ASP A 77 -1.34 -11.90 19.15
CA ASP A 77 -0.45 -13.07 19.22
C ASP A 77 -0.87 -14.21 18.28
N ASN A 78 -2.10 -14.21 17.75
CA ASN A 78 -2.58 -15.28 16.86
C ASN A 78 -3.65 -14.82 15.87
N PRO A 79 -3.28 -13.98 14.88
CA PRO A 79 -4.21 -13.59 13.84
C PRO A 79 -4.61 -14.80 12.96
N ASP A 80 -5.88 -14.84 12.56
CA ASP A 80 -6.40 -15.90 11.68
C ASP A 80 -5.82 -15.77 10.26
N LEU A 81 -4.80 -16.57 9.97
CA LEU A 81 -4.10 -16.60 8.67
C LEU A 81 -4.88 -17.34 7.59
N ASP A 82 -5.91 -18.15 7.92
CA ASP A 82 -6.73 -18.81 6.91
C ASP A 82 -7.56 -17.80 6.11
N MET A 83 -7.79 -16.63 6.71
CA MET A 83 -8.47 -15.48 6.10
C MET A 83 -7.49 -14.47 5.50
N ALA A 84 -6.28 -14.92 5.12
CA ALA A 84 -5.23 -14.04 4.62
C ALA A 84 -5.64 -13.11 3.45
N PRO A 85 -6.40 -13.56 2.43
CA PRO A 85 -6.86 -12.66 1.38
C PRO A 85 -7.80 -11.56 1.88
N ALA A 86 -8.62 -11.83 2.90
CA ALA A 86 -9.51 -10.82 3.50
C ALA A 86 -8.74 -9.79 4.33
N TRP A 87 -7.70 -10.21 5.05
CA TRP A 87 -6.77 -9.29 5.70
C TRP A 87 -6.06 -8.40 4.67
N ALA A 88 -5.51 -8.99 3.60
CA ALA A 88 -4.82 -8.23 2.55
C ALA A 88 -5.74 -7.21 1.88
N ALA A 89 -6.99 -7.58 1.55
CA ALA A 89 -8.00 -6.66 1.01
C ALA A 89 -8.29 -5.49 1.95
N ALA A 90 -8.47 -5.75 3.25
CA ALA A 90 -8.74 -4.72 4.24
C ALA A 90 -7.55 -3.74 4.40
N ILE A 91 -6.33 -4.27 4.39
CA ILE A 91 -5.09 -3.48 4.48
C ILE A 91 -4.91 -2.63 3.24
N GLU A 92 -5.07 -3.20 2.04
CA GLU A 92 -5.01 -2.46 0.79
C GLU A 92 -6.05 -1.34 0.78
N GLN A 93 -7.27 -1.60 1.25
CA GLN A 93 -8.31 -0.57 1.35
C GLN A 93 -7.92 0.59 2.28
N ILE A 94 -7.37 0.28 3.47
CA ILE A 94 -6.92 1.32 4.41
C ILE A 94 -5.82 2.17 3.77
N VAL A 95 -4.79 1.53 3.20
CA VAL A 95 -3.67 2.22 2.56
C VAL A 95 -4.16 3.04 1.36
N ALA A 96 -5.01 2.49 0.51
CA ALA A 96 -5.58 3.18 -0.64
C ALA A 96 -6.30 4.47 -0.23
N ASN A 97 -7.11 4.42 0.83
CA ASN A 97 -7.86 5.57 1.31
C ASN A 97 -6.97 6.62 1.96
N LEU A 98 -5.97 6.21 2.75
CA LEU A 98 -4.96 7.12 3.31
C LEU A 98 -4.10 7.81 2.24
N ASN A 99 -4.04 7.22 1.04
CA ASN A 99 -3.29 7.76 -0.10
C ASN A 99 -4.20 8.37 -1.18
N GLY A 100 -5.49 8.60 -0.90
CA GLY A 100 -6.41 9.33 -1.77
C GLY A 100 -6.93 8.56 -2.99
N HIS A 101 -6.79 7.23 -3.03
CA HIS A 101 -7.29 6.40 -4.13
C HIS A 101 -8.80 6.09 -4.03
N HIS A 102 -9.43 6.37 -2.89
CA HIS A 102 -10.86 6.14 -2.64
C HIS A 102 -11.34 4.72 -3.00
N LEU A 103 -10.68 3.70 -2.46
CA LEU A 103 -11.01 2.30 -2.69
C LEU A 103 -12.18 1.86 -1.79
N SER A 104 -13.28 1.43 -2.41
CA SER A 104 -14.46 0.92 -1.72
C SER A 104 -14.25 -0.53 -1.24
N THR A 105 -15.01 -0.93 -0.21
CA THR A 105 -14.90 -2.26 0.41
C THR A 105 -15.28 -3.36 -0.59
N ASP A 106 -16.35 -3.17 -1.36
CA ASP A 106 -16.80 -4.11 -2.38
C ASP A 106 -15.72 -4.35 -3.46
N ARG A 107 -15.02 -3.27 -3.85
CA ARG A 107 -13.98 -3.36 -4.85
C ARG A 107 -12.76 -4.08 -4.32
N ALA A 108 -12.32 -3.77 -3.11
CA ALA A 108 -11.24 -4.49 -2.44
C ALA A 108 -11.56 -5.99 -2.31
N ALA A 109 -12.80 -6.32 -1.92
CA ALA A 109 -13.26 -7.71 -1.78
C ALA A 109 -13.19 -8.48 -3.10
N GLN A 110 -13.66 -7.86 -4.20
CA GLN A 110 -13.58 -8.46 -5.55
C GLN A 110 -12.14 -8.75 -5.98
N MET A 111 -11.20 -7.86 -5.66
CA MET A 111 -9.80 -7.99 -6.09
C MET A 111 -9.06 -9.16 -5.44
N TYR A 112 -9.50 -9.54 -4.24
CA TYR A 112 -8.95 -10.66 -3.47
C TYR A 112 -9.88 -11.87 -3.46
N GLU A 113 -10.97 -11.85 -4.23
CA GLU A 113 -11.95 -12.94 -4.35
C GLU A 113 -12.56 -13.39 -3.01
N VAL A 114 -12.86 -12.41 -2.14
CA VAL A 114 -13.44 -12.63 -0.80
C VAL A 114 -14.79 -11.94 -0.63
N ALA A 115 -15.50 -12.29 0.45
CA ALA A 115 -16.75 -11.62 0.80
C ALA A 115 -16.51 -10.21 1.36
N GLU A 116 -17.32 -9.24 0.92
CA GLU A 116 -17.26 -7.84 1.40
C GLU A 116 -17.37 -7.72 2.93
N ALA A 117 -18.27 -8.50 3.53
CA ALA A 117 -18.44 -8.52 4.99
C ALA A 117 -17.17 -8.94 5.73
N ALA A 118 -16.38 -9.88 5.16
CA ALA A 118 -15.12 -10.29 5.76
C ALA A 118 -14.09 -9.16 5.71
N VAL A 119 -14.01 -8.43 4.58
CA VAL A 119 -13.12 -7.26 4.45
C VAL A 119 -13.48 -6.19 5.47
N GLU A 120 -14.76 -5.86 5.61
CA GLU A 120 -15.21 -4.83 6.56
C GLU A 120 -14.91 -5.21 8.02
N GLU A 121 -15.14 -6.46 8.40
CA GLU A 121 -14.82 -6.97 9.74
C GLU A 121 -13.32 -6.84 10.06
N ARG A 122 -12.46 -7.26 9.13
CA ARG A 122 -10.99 -7.17 9.31
C ARG A 122 -10.53 -5.71 9.30
N ARG A 123 -11.12 -4.87 8.45
CA ARG A 123 -10.84 -3.43 8.42
C ARG A 123 -11.16 -2.78 9.77
N MET A 124 -12.32 -3.07 10.34
CA MET A 124 -12.70 -2.55 11.65
C MET A 124 -11.80 -3.06 12.77
N THR A 125 -11.38 -4.32 12.68
CA THR A 125 -10.40 -4.90 13.60
C THR A 125 -9.06 -4.15 13.55
N LEU A 126 -8.51 -3.93 12.36
CA LEU A 126 -7.24 -3.20 12.15
C LEU A 126 -7.32 -1.75 12.65
N VAL A 127 -8.38 -1.04 12.26
CA VAL A 127 -8.59 0.37 12.62
C VAL A 127 -8.70 0.52 14.13
N THR A 128 -9.43 -0.37 14.80
CA THR A 128 -9.61 -0.34 16.25
C THR A 128 -8.32 -0.71 16.98
N ALA A 129 -7.69 -1.83 16.62
CA ALA A 129 -6.51 -2.34 17.30
C ALA A 129 -5.31 -1.38 17.19
N LEU A 130 -5.13 -0.75 16.02
CA LEU A 130 -4.00 0.15 15.76
C LEU A 130 -4.34 1.63 15.94
N ALA A 131 -5.58 1.95 16.35
CA ALA A 131 -6.10 3.31 16.49
C ALA A 131 -5.86 4.17 15.23
N ILE A 132 -6.13 3.61 14.05
CA ILE A 132 -5.90 4.27 12.76
C ILE A 132 -6.91 5.41 12.59
N ARG A 133 -6.43 6.57 12.13
CA ARG A 133 -7.24 7.76 11.85
C ARG A 133 -7.21 8.09 10.36
N ASP A 134 -8.12 8.95 9.92
CA ASP A 134 -8.25 9.33 8.49
C ASP A 134 -7.00 10.01 7.89
N GLN A 135 -6.07 10.48 8.72
CA GLN A 135 -4.80 11.10 8.34
C GLN A 135 -3.63 10.46 9.10
N ASP A 136 -3.54 9.13 9.07
CA ASP A 136 -2.48 8.40 9.76
C ASP A 136 -1.16 8.41 8.98
N GLU A 137 -0.24 9.26 9.42
CA GLU A 137 1.10 9.46 8.83
C GLU A 137 1.93 8.16 8.77
N ARG A 138 1.64 7.18 9.63
CA ARG A 138 2.39 5.92 9.69
C ARG A 138 2.23 5.09 8.40
N TYR A 139 1.07 5.20 7.75
CA TYR A 139 0.67 4.32 6.64
C TYR A 139 0.36 5.06 5.33
N THR A 140 0.59 6.38 5.27
CA THR A 140 0.55 7.16 4.03
C THR A 140 1.96 7.31 3.42
N VAL A 141 2.02 7.56 2.11
CA VAL A 141 3.26 7.90 1.39
C VAL A 141 3.47 9.40 1.30
N PHE A 142 2.46 10.20 1.65
CA PHE A 142 2.57 11.65 1.68
C PHE A 142 3.29 12.11 2.95
N ASP A 143 4.21 13.06 2.76
CA ASP A 143 4.76 13.82 3.87
C ASP A 143 3.76 14.92 4.23
N THR A 144 3.08 14.77 5.36
CA THR A 144 2.11 15.72 5.90
C THR A 144 2.78 16.83 6.71
N THR A 145 4.12 16.95 6.70
CA THR A 145 4.81 18.09 7.30
C THR A 145 4.12 19.38 6.83
N PRO A 146 3.50 20.15 7.75
CA PRO A 146 2.81 21.37 7.35
C PRO A 146 3.84 22.25 6.65
N ALA A 147 3.54 22.65 5.42
CA ALA A 147 4.33 23.66 4.74
C ALA A 147 4.42 24.85 5.71
N ILE A 148 5.64 25.16 6.17
CA ILE A 148 5.91 26.34 6.97
C ILE A 148 5.35 27.50 6.14
N SER A 149 4.20 28.03 6.57
CA SER A 149 3.65 29.24 6.00
C SER A 149 4.54 30.35 6.55
N ASP A 150 5.55 30.71 5.77
CA ASP A 150 6.27 31.96 6.00
C ASP A 150 5.26 33.10 5.88
N GLN A 151 4.85 33.62 7.05
CA GLN A 151 4.22 34.94 7.19
C GLN A 151 5.30 36.02 7.27
#